data_AF-C7Q1A2-F1
#
_entry.id   AF-C7Q1A2-F1
#
_cell.length_a   1.000
_cell.length_b   1.000
_cell.length_c   1.000
_cell.angle_alpha   90.00
_cell.angle_beta   90.00
_cell.angle_gamma   90.00
#
_symmetry.space_group_name_H-M   'P 1'
#
loop_
_entity.id
_entity.type
_entity.pdbx_description
1 polymer ?
#
loop_
_entity_poly.entity_id
_entity_poly.type
_entity_poly.pdbx_seq_one_letter_code
_entity_poly.pdbx_strand_id
1 'polypeptide(L)'
;MNNVPTPTACVGPCNSGWRRAETARLTKGTPHELTARAGQPVWCNPCARHVRIGLADFPELAARLMLEVENATAAGTVHVSGSKGRPIHGRERYTFCIDDIVGVLNYWAEAIRVDRDLAAPPPRSRGAAITADTRLLLIHFDWMIAEHSEPAQSAEFGKDLNRLYRHAAKLTRTDDVRAVPCEGIPCRQCDLMALEHELDWQGRATGYVLCRDCGTLLKEDEYERWVKLAAQPFKKRAAA
;
A
#
# COMPACT_ATOMS: atom_id res chain seq x y z
N MET A 1 -11.74 -23.54 -29.59
CA MET A 1 -12.24 -23.05 -28.28
C MET A 1 -11.06 -22.45 -27.56
N ASN A 2 -11.00 -21.13 -27.41
CA ASN A 2 -9.91 -20.47 -26.70
C ASN A 2 -10.09 -20.75 -25.21
N ASN A 3 -9.14 -21.47 -24.61
CA ASN A 3 -9.14 -21.79 -23.19
C ASN A 3 -8.83 -20.48 -22.44
N VAL A 4 -9.86 -19.78 -21.95
CA VAL A 4 -9.66 -18.55 -21.18
C VAL A 4 -9.00 -18.96 -19.86
N PRO A 5 -7.78 -18.51 -19.57
CA PRO A 5 -7.11 -18.85 -18.32
C PRO A 5 -7.96 -18.40 -17.15
N THR A 6 -8.22 -19.29 -16.19
CA THR A 6 -8.89 -18.91 -14.95
C THR A 6 -8.06 -17.83 -14.26
N PRO A 7 -8.63 -16.65 -13.95
CA PRO A 7 -7.88 -15.57 -13.32
C PRO A 7 -7.29 -16.07 -11.99
N THR A 8 -5.99 -15.85 -11.79
CA THR A 8 -5.34 -16.18 -10.52
C THR A 8 -5.90 -15.28 -9.41
N ALA A 9 -6.10 -15.82 -8.21
CA ALA A 9 -6.54 -15.02 -7.08
C ALA A 9 -5.51 -13.94 -6.73
N CYS A 10 -5.95 -12.71 -6.46
CA CYS A 10 -5.07 -11.61 -6.07
C CYS A 10 -4.24 -11.98 -4.83
N VAL A 11 -2.93 -11.73 -4.88
CA VAL A 11 -2.01 -12.04 -3.77
C VAL A 11 -1.99 -10.97 -2.67
N GLY A 12 -2.70 -9.86 -2.87
CA GLY A 12 -2.78 -8.73 -1.95
C GLY A 12 -3.64 -8.96 -0.70
N PRO A 13 -3.71 -7.97 0.19
CA PRO A 13 -4.47 -8.07 1.44
C PRO A 13 -5.99 -8.27 1.23
N CYS A 14 -6.53 -7.88 0.09
CA CYS A 14 -7.95 -8.08 -0.25
C CYS A 14 -8.41 -9.54 -0.18
N ASN A 15 -7.50 -10.51 -0.39
CA ASN A 15 -7.77 -11.94 -0.28
C ASN A 15 -7.23 -12.57 1.01
N SER A 16 -6.87 -11.80 2.03
CA SER A 16 -6.35 -12.36 3.30
C SER A 16 -7.37 -13.24 4.04
N GLY A 17 -8.65 -12.83 4.06
CA GLY A 17 -9.75 -13.64 4.60
C GLY A 17 -9.93 -14.94 3.82
N TRP A 18 -10.05 -14.83 2.50
CA TRP A 18 -10.17 -15.99 1.61
C TRP A 18 -8.99 -16.95 1.73
N ARG A 19 -7.73 -16.49 1.69
CA ARG A 19 -6.54 -17.36 1.83
C ARG A 19 -6.48 -18.09 3.17
N ARG A 20 -6.88 -17.44 4.26
CA ARG A 20 -6.97 -18.10 5.59
C ARG A 20 -8.04 -19.18 5.58
N ALA A 21 -9.20 -18.90 5.00
CA ALA A 21 -10.28 -19.88 4.88
C ALA A 21 -9.88 -21.05 3.97
N GLU A 22 -9.23 -20.78 2.84
CA GLU A 22 -8.76 -21.80 1.90
C GLU A 22 -7.67 -22.69 2.54
N THR A 23 -6.77 -22.09 3.33
CA THR A 23 -5.79 -22.83 4.13
C THR A 23 -6.50 -23.74 5.15
N ALA A 24 -7.53 -23.24 5.85
CA ALA A 24 -8.31 -24.05 6.79
C ALA A 24 -9.10 -25.16 6.09
N ARG A 25 -9.61 -24.92 4.89
CA ARG A 25 -10.25 -25.94 4.04
C ARG A 25 -9.27 -27.06 3.68
N LEU A 26 -8.08 -26.71 3.20
CA LEU A 26 -7.05 -27.67 2.79
C LEU A 26 -6.46 -28.45 3.97
N THR A 27 -6.28 -27.81 5.13
CA THR A 27 -5.61 -28.42 6.29
C THR A 27 -6.57 -29.10 7.27
N LYS A 28 -7.81 -28.61 7.40
CA LYS A 28 -8.78 -29.07 8.40
C LYS A 28 -10.11 -29.53 7.80
N GLY A 29 -10.28 -29.45 6.48
CA GLY A 29 -11.55 -29.77 5.83
C GLY A 29 -12.69 -28.79 6.13
N THR A 30 -12.40 -27.61 6.71
CA THR A 30 -13.44 -26.63 7.06
C THR A 30 -13.99 -25.96 5.78
N PRO A 31 -15.27 -26.16 5.42
CA PRO A 31 -15.84 -25.54 4.24
C PRO A 31 -16.00 -24.02 4.42
N HIS A 32 -15.94 -23.27 3.32
CA HIS A 32 -16.26 -21.84 3.30
C HIS A 32 -16.85 -21.43 1.94
N GLU A 33 -17.57 -20.31 1.93
CA GLU A 33 -18.25 -19.78 0.74
C GLU A 33 -17.60 -18.49 0.21
N LEU A 34 -16.48 -18.07 0.80
CA LEU A 34 -15.76 -16.87 0.37
C LEU A 34 -15.30 -17.01 -1.09
N THR A 35 -15.61 -16.01 -1.90
CA THR A 35 -15.15 -15.91 -3.29
C THR A 35 -13.84 -15.10 -3.35
N ALA A 36 -12.84 -15.62 -4.06
CA ALA A 36 -11.58 -14.92 -4.23
C ALA A 36 -11.75 -13.71 -5.16
N ARG A 37 -11.14 -12.57 -4.80
CA ARG A 37 -10.98 -11.47 -5.74
C ARG A 37 -9.92 -11.83 -6.78
N ALA A 38 -10.25 -11.73 -8.06
CA ALA A 38 -9.29 -11.96 -9.14
C ALA A 38 -8.12 -10.97 -9.08
N GLY A 39 -6.90 -11.46 -9.29
CA GLY A 39 -5.73 -10.68 -9.68
C GLY A 39 -5.63 -10.64 -11.19
N GLN A 40 -5.18 -9.53 -11.76
CA GLN A 40 -5.03 -9.38 -13.21
C GLN A 40 -3.70 -8.67 -13.51
N PRO A 41 -2.61 -9.43 -13.79
CA PRO A 41 -2.49 -10.90 -13.76
C PRO A 41 -2.27 -11.50 -12.35
N VAL A 42 -1.60 -10.78 -11.44
CA VAL A 42 -1.25 -11.27 -10.09
C VAL A 42 -1.91 -10.44 -8.99
N TRP A 43 -2.09 -9.15 -9.25
CA TRP A 43 -2.66 -8.19 -8.32
C TRP A 43 -3.97 -7.64 -8.87
N CYS A 44 -4.94 -7.38 -8.00
CA CYS A 44 -6.12 -6.61 -8.39
C CYS A 44 -5.77 -5.11 -8.41
N ASN A 45 -6.49 -4.31 -9.21
CA ASN A 45 -6.20 -2.88 -9.39
C ASN A 45 -6.06 -2.12 -8.06
N PRO A 46 -6.93 -2.29 -7.04
CA PRO A 46 -6.76 -1.56 -5.79
C PRO A 46 -5.52 -1.96 -5.00
N CYS A 47 -5.14 -3.25 -4.99
CA CYS A 47 -3.93 -3.67 -4.31
C CYS A 47 -2.67 -3.21 -5.05
N ALA A 48 -2.65 -3.25 -6.39
CA ALA A 48 -1.55 -2.70 -7.18
C ALA A 48 -1.40 -1.19 -6.95
N ARG A 49 -2.51 -0.44 -6.96
CA ARG A 49 -2.54 0.99 -6.64
C ARG A 49 -1.98 1.28 -5.25
N HIS A 50 -2.34 0.49 -4.25
CA HIS A 50 -1.83 0.67 -2.89
C HIS A 50 -0.31 0.46 -2.81
N VAL A 51 0.22 -0.58 -3.46
CA VAL A 51 1.67 -0.80 -3.56
C VAL A 51 2.35 0.40 -4.23
N ARG A 52 1.78 0.89 -5.33
CA ARG A 52 2.33 2.05 -6.07
C ARG A 52 2.39 3.31 -5.21
N ILE A 53 1.33 3.60 -4.45
CA ILE A 53 1.29 4.73 -3.51
C ILE A 53 2.38 4.54 -2.45
N GLY A 54 2.43 3.37 -1.80
CA GLY A 54 3.44 3.10 -0.78
C GLY A 54 4.87 3.17 -1.31
N LEU A 55 5.09 2.79 -2.57
CA LEU A 55 6.37 2.97 -3.25
C LEU A 55 6.73 4.45 -3.43
N ALA A 56 5.78 5.28 -3.87
CA ALA A 56 6.00 6.71 -4.05
C ALA A 56 6.31 7.45 -2.73
N ASP A 57 5.82 6.95 -1.61
CA ASP A 57 6.02 7.55 -0.28
C ASP A 57 7.41 7.24 0.34
N PHE A 58 8.18 6.26 -0.18
CA PHE A 58 9.44 5.86 0.45
C PHE A 58 10.47 6.98 0.65
N PRO A 59 10.70 7.92 -0.28
CA PRO A 59 11.63 9.01 -0.07
C PRO A 59 11.25 9.89 1.13
N GLU A 60 9.96 10.18 1.30
CA GLU A 60 9.47 10.96 2.44
C GLU A 60 9.58 10.15 3.74
N LEU A 61 9.15 8.89 3.74
CA LEU A 61 9.28 8.01 4.90
C LEU A 61 10.75 7.86 5.35
N ALA A 62 11.67 7.74 4.40
CA ALA A 62 13.11 7.67 4.67
C ALA A 62 13.63 8.97 5.30
N ALA A 63 13.21 10.15 4.80
CA ALA A 63 13.57 11.43 5.38
C ALA A 63 13.07 11.55 6.84
N ARG A 64 11.81 11.14 7.11
CA ARG A 64 11.25 11.10 8.47
C ARG A 64 12.04 10.15 9.37
N LEU A 65 12.38 8.96 8.90
CA LEU A 65 13.22 8.01 9.66
C LEU A 65 14.62 8.59 9.95
N MET A 66 15.24 9.32 9.02
CA MET A 66 16.52 9.97 9.24
C MET A 66 16.43 11.06 10.32
N LEU A 67 15.36 11.85 10.32
CA LEU A 67 15.09 12.82 11.40
C LEU A 67 14.87 12.13 12.75
N GLU A 68 14.17 11.00 12.77
CA GLU A 68 14.01 10.19 13.98
C GLU A 68 15.37 9.63 14.49
N VAL A 69 16.28 9.24 13.59
CA VAL A 69 17.66 8.84 13.95
C VAL A 69 18.41 9.98 14.62
N GLU A 70 18.29 11.21 14.10
CA GLU A 70 18.95 12.41 14.63
C GLU A 70 18.37 12.85 15.98
N ASN A 71 17.05 12.76 16.13
CA ASN A 71 16.33 13.15 17.35
C ASN A 71 16.30 12.05 18.42
N ALA A 72 16.66 10.81 18.09
CA ALA A 72 16.66 9.70 19.03
C ALA A 72 17.70 9.93 20.15
N THR A 73 17.23 10.36 21.32
CA THR A 73 18.03 10.38 22.54
C THR A 73 18.18 8.97 23.10
N ALA A 74 19.31 8.70 23.77
CA ALA A 74 19.61 7.37 24.33
C ALA A 74 18.63 6.88 25.42
N ALA A 75 17.69 7.72 25.86
CA ALA A 75 16.86 7.51 27.05
C ALA A 75 15.67 6.56 26.88
N GLY A 76 15.36 6.09 25.67
CA GLY A 76 14.22 5.20 25.41
C GLY A 76 14.61 3.76 25.14
N THR A 77 15.07 3.01 26.15
CA THR A 77 15.22 1.54 26.01
C THR A 77 13.85 0.87 26.11
N VAL A 78 13.34 0.36 24.98
CA VAL A 78 12.17 -0.52 24.99
C VAL A 78 12.66 -1.93 25.28
N HIS A 79 12.41 -2.42 26.51
CA HIS A 79 12.59 -3.83 26.81
C HIS A 79 11.48 -4.64 26.14
N VAL A 80 11.85 -5.50 25.21
CA VAL A 80 10.95 -6.54 24.69
C VAL A 80 11.03 -7.72 25.66
N SER A 81 9.93 -8.08 26.34
CA SER A 81 9.94 -9.19 27.29
C SER A 81 10.35 -10.49 26.57
N GLY A 82 11.45 -11.12 26.99
CA GLY A 82 11.88 -12.44 26.50
C GLY A 82 13.14 -12.46 25.63
N SER A 83 13.72 -11.32 25.24
CA SER A 83 15.02 -11.31 24.55
C SER A 83 16.18 -11.26 25.55
N LYS A 84 17.06 -12.27 25.54
CA LYS A 84 18.36 -12.25 26.26
C LYS A 84 19.40 -11.29 25.62
N GLY A 85 19.04 -10.64 24.51
CA GLY A 85 19.91 -9.70 23.79
C GLY A 85 19.89 -8.29 24.36
N ARG A 86 20.91 -7.50 24.00
CA ARG A 86 20.99 -6.06 24.29
C ARG A 86 19.72 -5.36 23.78
N PRO A 87 19.11 -4.43 24.54
CA PRO A 87 17.97 -3.65 24.06
C PRO A 87 18.33 -2.91 22.77
N ILE A 88 17.48 -2.97 21.76
CA ILE A 88 17.62 -2.15 20.56
C ILE A 88 17.26 -0.72 20.94
N HIS A 89 18.20 0.20 20.81
CA HIS A 89 17.96 1.61 21.09
C HIS A 89 17.11 2.24 19.97
N GLY A 90 16.37 3.32 20.28
CA GLY A 90 15.52 4.01 19.30
C GLY A 90 16.24 4.33 18.00
N ARG A 91 17.48 4.83 18.09
CA ARG A 91 18.33 5.14 16.92
C ARG A 91 18.63 3.92 16.04
N GLU A 92 18.93 2.77 16.64
CA GLU A 92 19.25 1.52 15.92
C GLU A 92 18.02 1.02 15.17
N ARG A 93 16.85 1.08 15.80
CA ARG A 93 15.57 0.68 15.19
C ARG A 93 15.29 1.43 13.89
N TYR A 94 15.45 2.75 13.90
CA TYR A 94 15.22 3.56 12.69
C TYR A 94 16.31 3.33 11.64
N THR A 95 17.57 3.16 12.06
CA THR A 95 18.69 2.87 11.15
C THR A 95 18.47 1.54 10.42
N PHE A 96 18.07 0.49 11.13
CA PHE A 96 17.78 -0.81 10.51
C PHE A 96 16.61 -0.72 9.52
N CYS A 97 15.57 0.05 9.84
CA CYS A 97 14.49 0.27 8.87
C CYS A 97 14.97 0.99 7.60
N ILE A 98 15.86 1.97 7.72
CA ILE A 98 16.45 2.64 6.56
C ILE A 98 17.29 1.65 5.73
N ASP A 99 18.09 0.81 6.38
CA ASP A 99 18.90 -0.20 5.70
C ASP A 99 18.03 -1.25 5.01
N ASP A 100 16.93 -1.69 5.63
CA ASP A 100 15.93 -2.56 5.00
C ASP A 100 15.29 -1.90 3.77
N ILE A 101 14.96 -0.60 3.85
CA ILE A 101 14.42 0.15 2.70
C ILE A 101 15.43 0.16 1.56
N VAL A 102 16.69 0.53 1.83
CA VAL A 102 17.75 0.55 0.83
C VAL A 102 17.95 -0.84 0.23
N GLY A 103 18.02 -1.88 1.06
CA GLY A 103 18.25 -3.26 0.62
C GLY A 103 17.16 -3.77 -0.31
N VAL A 104 15.89 -3.61 0.06
CA VAL A 104 14.75 -4.08 -0.75
C VAL A 104 14.62 -3.27 -2.05
N LEU A 105 14.73 -1.94 -1.99
CA LEU A 105 14.62 -1.11 -3.20
C LEU A 105 15.77 -1.38 -4.16
N ASN A 106 17.00 -1.53 -3.67
CA ASN A 106 18.15 -1.85 -4.50
C ASN A 106 18.01 -3.25 -5.14
N TYR A 107 17.58 -4.26 -4.36
CA TYR A 107 17.35 -5.60 -4.87
C TYR A 107 16.40 -5.61 -6.08
N TRP A 108 15.24 -4.96 -5.96
CA TRP A 108 14.27 -4.90 -7.06
C TRP A 108 14.70 -3.97 -8.19
N ALA A 109 15.40 -2.87 -7.89
CA ALA A 109 15.95 -1.98 -8.90
C ALA A 109 17.01 -2.72 -9.75
N GLU A 110 17.83 -3.55 -9.12
CA GLU A 110 18.84 -4.35 -9.83
C GLU A 110 18.20 -5.43 -10.71
N ALA A 111 17.17 -6.12 -10.21
CA ALA A 111 16.39 -7.06 -11.03
C ALA A 111 15.84 -6.39 -12.30
N ILE A 112 15.26 -5.18 -12.18
CA ILE A 112 14.81 -4.39 -13.34
C ILE A 112 15.98 -4.06 -14.27
N ARG A 113 17.13 -3.64 -13.74
CA ARG A 113 18.27 -3.26 -14.58
C ARG A 113 18.78 -4.44 -15.39
N VAL A 114 18.90 -5.62 -14.77
CA VAL A 114 19.31 -6.85 -15.46
C VAL A 114 18.32 -7.20 -16.58
N ASP A 115 17.02 -7.23 -16.28
CA ASP A 115 16.00 -7.61 -17.26
C ASP A 115 15.80 -6.58 -18.39
N ARG A 116 16.12 -5.31 -18.12
CA ARG A 116 15.95 -4.19 -19.06
C ARG A 116 17.27 -3.71 -19.68
N ASP A 117 18.36 -4.43 -19.44
CA ASP A 117 19.72 -4.09 -19.91
C ASP A 117 20.10 -2.63 -19.62
N LEU A 118 19.82 -2.18 -18.40
CA LEU A 118 20.10 -0.82 -17.96
C LEU A 118 21.47 -0.75 -17.26
N ALA A 119 22.17 0.36 -17.46
CA ALA A 119 23.47 0.57 -16.83
C ALA A 119 23.40 0.58 -15.29
N ALA A 120 24.46 0.04 -14.67
CA ALA A 120 24.64 0.08 -13.23
C ALA A 120 24.66 1.54 -12.72
N PRO A 121 24.05 1.82 -11.55
CA PRO A 121 24.07 3.16 -11.00
C PRO A 121 25.46 3.52 -10.46
N PRO A 122 25.86 4.80 -10.48
CA PRO A 122 27.03 5.25 -9.73
C PRO A 122 26.79 5.10 -8.21
N PRO A 123 27.86 5.07 -7.39
CA PRO A 123 27.74 5.09 -5.92
C PRO A 123 26.95 6.30 -5.43
N ARG A 124 26.09 6.09 -4.42
CA ARG A 124 25.18 7.12 -3.87
C ARG A 124 25.11 7.04 -2.35
N SER A 125 24.74 8.16 -1.71
CA SER A 125 24.29 8.14 -0.30
C SER A 125 22.95 7.41 -0.17
N ARG A 126 22.59 6.97 1.04
CA ARG A 126 21.33 6.24 1.31
C ARG A 126 20.10 6.98 0.77
N GLY A 127 19.94 8.27 1.11
CA GLY A 127 18.78 9.06 0.65
C GLY A 127 18.73 9.23 -0.87
N ALA A 128 19.88 9.43 -1.51
CA ALA A 128 19.96 9.51 -2.97
C ALA A 128 19.68 8.17 -3.65
N ALA A 129 20.11 7.04 -3.06
CA ALA A 129 19.79 5.70 -3.53
C ALA A 129 18.29 5.42 -3.44
N ILE A 130 17.67 5.64 -2.28
CA ILE A 130 16.22 5.44 -2.08
C ILE A 130 15.41 6.24 -3.11
N THR A 131 15.74 7.52 -3.32
CA THR A 131 15.03 8.38 -4.28
C THR A 131 15.19 7.88 -5.72
N ALA A 132 16.40 7.52 -6.12
CA ALA A 132 16.68 7.05 -7.48
C ALA A 132 16.05 5.69 -7.76
N ASP A 133 16.16 4.74 -6.84
CA ASP A 133 15.61 3.38 -6.99
C ASP A 133 14.08 3.41 -6.93
N THR A 134 13.48 4.21 -6.04
CA THR A 134 12.02 4.44 -6.04
C THR A 134 11.53 4.95 -7.39
N ARG A 135 12.22 5.94 -7.97
CA ARG A 135 11.85 6.49 -9.29
C ARG A 135 11.94 5.43 -10.39
N LEU A 136 12.99 4.62 -10.41
CA LEU A 136 13.14 3.53 -11.38
C LEU A 136 12.00 2.52 -11.23
N LEU A 137 11.72 2.09 -10.00
CA LEU A 137 10.66 1.13 -9.69
C LEU A 137 9.28 1.66 -10.07
N LEU A 138 9.01 2.96 -9.88
CA LEU A 138 7.74 3.58 -10.31
C LEU A 138 7.60 3.59 -11.83
N ILE A 139 8.67 3.91 -12.57
CA ILE A 139 8.67 3.90 -14.04
C ILE A 139 8.35 2.50 -14.59
N HIS A 140 8.89 1.46 -13.96
CA HIS A 140 8.71 0.06 -14.38
C HIS A 140 7.65 -0.70 -13.57
N PHE A 141 6.81 0.00 -12.80
CA PHE A 141 5.88 -0.64 -11.87
C PHE A 141 4.85 -1.52 -12.58
N ASP A 142 4.23 -1.02 -13.65
CA ASP A 142 3.23 -1.79 -14.41
C ASP A 142 3.85 -3.01 -15.05
N TRP A 143 5.07 -2.90 -15.56
CA TRP A 143 5.80 -4.05 -16.06
C TRP A 143 6.03 -5.10 -14.96
N MET A 144 6.56 -4.71 -13.81
CA MET A 144 6.82 -5.63 -12.69
C MET A 144 5.57 -6.36 -12.20
N ILE A 145 4.42 -5.67 -12.19
CA ILE A 145 3.16 -6.20 -11.65
C ILE A 145 2.36 -6.99 -12.69
N ALA A 146 2.42 -6.59 -13.97
CA ALA A 146 1.51 -7.06 -15.00
C ALA A 146 2.14 -7.78 -16.19
N GLU A 147 3.40 -7.52 -16.50
CA GLU A 147 4.04 -8.03 -17.73
C GLU A 147 5.27 -8.88 -17.45
N HIS A 148 5.73 -8.93 -16.20
CA HIS A 148 6.86 -9.74 -15.78
C HIS A 148 6.59 -11.22 -16.09
N SER A 149 7.59 -11.90 -16.66
CA SER A 149 7.49 -13.28 -17.13
C SER A 149 7.19 -14.28 -16.01
N GLU A 150 7.59 -13.95 -14.78
CA GLU A 150 7.41 -14.78 -13.60
C GLU A 150 6.38 -14.21 -12.61
N PRO A 151 5.14 -14.76 -12.55
CA PRO A 151 4.10 -14.31 -11.63
C PRO A 151 4.49 -14.36 -10.14
N ALA A 152 5.36 -15.30 -9.76
CA ALA A 152 5.86 -15.45 -8.41
C ALA A 152 6.70 -14.23 -7.99
N GLN A 153 7.57 -13.72 -8.88
CA GLN A 153 8.35 -12.52 -8.62
C GLN A 153 7.47 -11.28 -8.52
N SER A 154 6.46 -11.13 -9.40
CA SER A 154 5.47 -10.05 -9.29
C SER A 154 4.74 -10.06 -7.95
N ALA A 155 4.44 -11.26 -7.43
CA ALA A 155 3.78 -11.43 -6.14
C ALA A 155 4.71 -11.07 -4.97
N GLU A 156 6.00 -11.41 -5.06
CA GLU A 156 7.01 -11.09 -4.05
C GLU A 156 7.30 -9.58 -4.02
N PHE A 157 7.52 -8.97 -5.19
CA PHE A 157 7.72 -7.53 -5.37
C PHE A 157 6.68 -6.70 -4.61
N GLY A 158 5.40 -6.90 -4.90
CA GLY A 158 4.35 -6.13 -4.23
C GLY A 158 4.18 -6.49 -2.74
N LYS A 159 4.57 -7.68 -2.29
CA LYS A 159 4.51 -8.06 -0.86
C LYS A 159 5.62 -7.40 -0.07
N ASP A 160 6.84 -7.39 -0.60
CA ASP A 160 8.00 -6.79 0.04
C ASP A 160 7.81 -5.29 0.20
N LEU A 161 7.42 -4.61 -0.87
CA LEU A 161 7.13 -3.17 -0.83
C LEU A 161 6.02 -2.85 0.17
N ASN A 162 4.90 -3.59 0.17
CA ASN A 162 3.81 -3.38 1.13
C ASN A 162 4.21 -3.67 2.58
N ARG A 163 5.04 -4.69 2.82
CA ARG A 163 5.53 -5.03 4.16
C ARG A 163 6.42 -3.91 4.67
N LEU A 164 7.37 -3.49 3.85
CA LEU A 164 8.33 -2.45 4.17
C LEU A 164 7.65 -1.10 4.38
N TYR A 165 6.72 -0.71 3.50
CA TYR A 165 5.93 0.51 3.62
C TYR A 165 5.16 0.54 4.95
N ARG A 166 4.39 -0.50 5.26
CA ARG A 166 3.63 -0.57 6.52
C ARG A 166 4.53 -0.51 7.75
N HIS A 167 5.71 -1.12 7.68
CA HIS A 167 6.67 -1.08 8.77
C HIS A 167 7.21 0.35 8.97
N ALA A 168 7.68 1.01 7.91
CA ALA A 168 8.20 2.36 7.94
C ALA A 168 7.12 3.40 8.33
N ALA A 169 5.90 3.26 7.81
CA ALA A 169 4.77 4.11 8.15
C ALA A 169 4.45 4.03 9.66
N LYS A 170 4.44 2.82 10.23
CA LYS A 170 4.23 2.61 11.67
C LYS A 170 5.35 3.19 12.52
N LEU A 171 6.59 3.10 12.06
CA LEU A 171 7.73 3.69 12.78
C LEU A 171 7.69 5.21 12.80
N THR A 172 7.23 5.81 11.71
CA THR A 172 7.13 7.27 11.55
C THR A 172 5.77 7.83 12.00
N ARG A 173 4.87 6.98 12.53
CA ARG A 173 3.48 7.31 12.89
C ARG A 173 2.70 7.98 11.75
N THR A 174 3.08 7.67 10.51
CA THR A 174 2.38 8.16 9.32
C THR A 174 1.13 7.30 9.06
N ASP A 175 1.05 6.10 9.66
CA ASP A 175 -0.15 5.26 9.67
C ASP A 175 -1.26 5.76 10.62
N ASP A 176 -0.92 6.63 11.59
CA ASP A 176 -1.87 7.20 12.56
C ASP A 176 -2.75 8.30 11.93
N VAL A 177 -2.37 8.84 10.77
CA VAL A 177 -3.23 9.73 9.97
C VAL A 177 -4.28 8.88 9.24
N ARG A 178 -5.19 8.30 10.02
CA ARG A 178 -6.35 7.59 9.47
C ARG A 178 -7.26 8.59 8.80
N ALA A 179 -7.36 8.48 7.48
CA ALA A 179 -8.39 9.17 6.71
C ALA A 179 -9.77 8.91 7.35
N VAL A 180 -10.57 9.96 7.48
CA VAL A 180 -11.88 9.87 8.12
C VAL A 180 -12.88 9.39 7.07
N PRO A 181 -13.44 8.18 7.17
CA PRO A 181 -14.38 7.67 6.18
C PRO A 181 -15.65 8.52 6.15
N CYS A 182 -16.15 8.77 4.94
CA CYS A 182 -17.41 9.44 4.72
C CYS A 182 -18.55 8.41 4.83
N GLU A 183 -19.11 8.26 6.02
CA GLU A 183 -20.15 7.25 6.29
C GLU A 183 -21.42 7.48 5.46
N GLY A 184 -21.97 6.40 4.90
CA GLY A 184 -23.29 6.42 4.25
C GLY A 184 -23.33 6.99 2.82
N ILE A 185 -22.21 7.47 2.27
CA ILE A 185 -22.20 8.16 0.97
C ILE A 185 -21.33 7.40 -0.05
N PRO A 186 -21.92 6.83 -1.13
CA PRO A 186 -21.15 6.18 -2.17
C PRO A 186 -20.41 7.20 -3.04
N CYS A 187 -19.33 6.78 -3.69
CA CYS A 187 -18.63 7.63 -4.65
C CYS A 187 -19.49 7.92 -5.89
N ARG A 188 -19.62 9.20 -6.28
CA ARG A 188 -20.40 9.60 -7.48
C ARG A 188 -19.93 8.98 -8.81
N GLN A 189 -18.68 8.50 -8.86
CA GLN A 189 -18.05 7.98 -10.08
C GLN A 189 -18.12 6.45 -10.17
N CYS A 190 -17.82 5.74 -9.07
CA CYS A 190 -17.76 4.26 -9.06
C CYS A 190 -18.81 3.59 -8.19
N ASP A 191 -19.67 4.36 -7.51
CA ASP A 191 -20.75 3.89 -6.63
C ASP A 191 -20.31 3.04 -5.43
N LEU A 192 -19.01 3.03 -5.11
CA LEU A 192 -18.47 2.30 -3.97
C LEU A 192 -18.39 3.18 -2.71
N MET A 193 -18.60 2.56 -1.55
CA MET A 193 -18.46 3.15 -0.21
C MET A 193 -16.98 3.34 0.17
N ALA A 194 -16.29 4.18 -0.59
CA ALA A 194 -14.83 4.35 -0.51
C ALA A 194 -14.40 5.82 -0.45
N LEU A 195 -15.31 6.73 -0.09
CA LEU A 195 -15.01 8.15 0.11
C LEU A 195 -14.40 8.36 1.50
N GLU A 196 -13.33 9.14 1.57
CA GLU A 196 -12.67 9.52 2.81
C GLU A 196 -12.24 11.00 2.75
N HIS A 197 -12.29 11.71 3.88
CA HIS A 197 -11.69 13.03 3.98
C HIS A 197 -10.18 12.92 3.84
N GLU A 198 -9.63 13.70 2.92
CA GLU A 198 -8.18 13.84 2.78
C GLU A 198 -7.65 14.65 3.95
N LEU A 199 -6.59 14.15 4.57
CA LEU A 199 -5.95 14.77 5.72
C LEU A 199 -4.57 15.28 5.32
N ASP A 200 -4.16 16.40 5.88
CA ASP A 200 -2.80 16.90 5.79
C ASP A 200 -1.84 16.10 6.68
N TRP A 201 -0.57 16.46 6.65
CA TRP A 201 0.48 15.82 7.46
C TRP A 201 0.29 16.01 8.98
N GLN A 202 -0.58 16.91 9.42
CA GLN A 202 -0.96 17.11 10.82
C GLN A 202 -2.25 16.36 11.19
N GLY A 203 -2.84 15.60 10.25
CA GLY A 203 -4.10 14.91 10.45
C GLY A 203 -5.33 15.81 10.40
N ARG A 204 -5.22 17.03 9.85
CA ARG A 204 -6.35 17.96 9.67
C ARG A 204 -6.94 17.78 8.29
N ALA A 205 -8.26 17.86 8.17
CA ALA A 205 -8.93 17.78 6.87
C ALA A 205 -8.45 18.90 5.93
N THR A 206 -8.08 18.55 4.71
CA THR A 206 -7.61 19.49 3.68
C THR A 206 -8.76 20.24 3.00
N GLY A 207 -10.01 19.87 3.30
CA GLY A 207 -11.20 20.35 2.59
C GLY A 207 -11.49 19.59 1.29
N TYR A 208 -10.86 18.43 1.10
CA TYR A 208 -11.11 17.53 -0.01
C TYR A 208 -11.59 16.17 0.48
N VAL A 209 -12.42 15.51 -0.33
CA VAL A 209 -12.89 14.14 -0.14
C VAL A 209 -12.43 13.30 -1.32
N LEU A 210 -11.64 12.27 -1.05
CA LEU A 210 -11.05 11.39 -2.07
C LEU A 210 -11.73 10.02 -2.04
N CYS A 211 -12.11 9.51 -3.21
CA CYS A 211 -12.44 8.10 -3.36
C CYS A 211 -11.17 7.25 -3.43
N ARG A 212 -10.96 6.39 -2.44
CA ARG A 212 -9.78 5.49 -2.40
C ARG A 212 -9.80 4.41 -3.47
N ASP A 213 -10.97 4.07 -4.01
CA ASP A 213 -11.08 3.07 -5.06
C ASP A 213 -10.80 3.66 -6.45
N CYS A 214 -11.61 4.62 -6.91
CA CYS A 214 -11.49 5.18 -8.26
C CYS A 214 -10.63 6.45 -8.37
N GLY A 215 -10.28 7.09 -7.24
CA GLY A 215 -9.43 8.28 -7.22
C GLY A 215 -10.15 9.61 -7.50
N THR A 216 -11.48 9.62 -7.62
CA THR A 216 -12.24 10.86 -7.72
C THR A 216 -11.98 11.74 -6.49
N LEU A 217 -11.52 12.96 -6.73
CA LEU A 217 -11.34 14.00 -5.71
C LEU A 217 -12.52 14.97 -5.80
N LEU A 218 -13.16 15.25 -4.67
CA LEU A 218 -14.26 16.20 -4.52
C LEU A 218 -13.79 17.33 -3.61
N LYS A 219 -14.13 18.57 -3.97
CA LYS A 219 -14.08 19.67 -3.00
C LYS A 219 -15.18 19.50 -1.97
N GLU A 220 -15.01 20.10 -0.79
CA GLU A 220 -16.02 20.05 0.29
C GLU A 220 -17.42 20.48 -0.20
N ASP A 221 -17.52 21.54 -1.01
CA ASP A 221 -18.81 22.03 -1.54
C ASP A 221 -19.44 21.07 -2.56
N GLU A 222 -18.62 20.39 -3.37
CA GLU A 222 -19.09 19.32 -4.25
C GLU A 222 -19.56 18.11 -3.47
N TYR A 223 -18.83 17.73 -2.42
CA TYR A 223 -19.19 16.63 -1.55
C TYR A 223 -20.51 16.92 -0.82
N GLU A 224 -20.68 18.12 -0.24
CA GLU A 224 -21.95 18.53 0.39
C GLU A 224 -23.14 18.47 -0.58
N ARG A 225 -22.95 18.93 -1.83
CA ARG A 225 -23.99 18.83 -2.87
C ARG A 225 -24.32 17.37 -3.17
N TRP A 226 -23.30 16.52 -3.24
CA TRP A 226 -23.48 15.09 -3.46
C TRP A 226 -24.21 14.42 -2.30
N VAL A 227 -23.86 14.74 -1.05
CA VAL A 227 -24.57 14.27 0.15
C VAL A 227 -26.04 14.66 0.08
N LYS A 228 -26.35 15.91 -0.28
CA LYS A 228 -27.73 16.37 -0.42
C LYS A 228 -28.50 15.61 -1.51
N LEU A 229 -27.85 15.23 -2.61
CA LEU A 229 -28.46 14.43 -3.67
C LEU A 229 -28.65 12.97 -3.24
N ALA A 230 -27.65 12.38 -2.59
CA ALA A 230 -27.69 11.00 -2.11
C ALA A 230 -28.70 10.80 -0.95
N ALA A 231 -28.88 11.82 -0.11
CA ALA A 231 -29.83 11.81 0.99
C ALA A 231 -31.29 12.06 0.56
N GLN A 232 -31.54 12.45 -0.71
CA GLN A 232 -32.92 12.56 -1.18
C GLN A 232 -33.54 11.15 -1.12
N PRO A 233 -34.63 10.96 -0.35
CA PRO A 233 -35.31 9.67 -0.36
C PRO A 233 -35.69 9.38 -1.79
N PHE A 234 -35.32 8.21 -2.32
CA PHE A 234 -35.86 7.68 -3.56
C PHE A 234 -37.38 7.70 -3.39
N LYS A 235 -38.04 8.77 -3.86
CA LYS A 235 -39.48 8.80 -4.01
C LYS A 235 -39.76 7.66 -4.96
N LYS A 236 -40.19 6.51 -4.41
CA LYS A 236 -40.69 5.38 -5.18
C LYS A 236 -41.58 5.98 -6.25
N ARG A 237 -41.15 5.93 -7.51
CA ARG A 237 -42.06 6.12 -8.64
C ARG A 237 -43.12 5.05 -8.43
N ALA A 238 -44.27 5.45 -7.93
CA ALA A 238 -45.45 4.61 -7.94
C ALA A 238 -45.65 4.21 -9.40
N ALA A 239 -45.54 2.92 -9.67
CA ALA A 239 -45.83 2.36 -10.98
C ALA A 239 -47.26 2.77 -11.34
N ALA A 240 -47.40 3.48 -12.46
CA ALA A 240 -48.66 3.68 -13.16
C ALA A 240 -48.80 2.60 -14.23
#